data_AF-A0A2V6ER05-F1
#
_entry.id   AF-A0A2V6ER05-F1
#
_cell.length_a   1.000
_cell.length_b   1.000
_cell.length_c   1.000
_cell.angle_alpha   90.00
_cell.angle_beta   90.00
_cell.angle_gamma   90.00
#
_symmetry.space_group_name_H-M   'P 1'
#
loop_
_entity.id
_entity.type
_entity.pdbx_description
1 polymer ?
#
loop_
_entity_poly.entity_id
_entity_poly.type
_entity_poly.pdbx_seq_one_letter_code
_entity_poly.pdbx_strand_id
1 'polypeptide(L)'
;MVRSCCVGSALFFCLAVGLKLNGSSVGMWRNLLTEPGIARGLILSSPKHLRVDEWAIWTPAMLSQARQTPPFPIENPSLGAGRAPLLMSVPVAYYTTFFRPQLWGFFVFDFEHGFSFYWCTKVFGLLLAVAWALRQIGVRSYLLAIFGAIWVLFSSYVQWWFSSPGMLPEMITTWAICLGCAVCFFKDRHHGKLGLALAGFIFCGTNFVLCLYPPYQIPLTLLMLAILAGVWLEKCDKEDSKSTIRALLLIGTGLLAIAIMLIPYWIDVRGTLETVAHTVYPGQRRSAGGDLSLFKLFSGVLGFFESEQTVPAVYDNICEASNFYPLWPAVVLATLFARFRNRTRISPLLATLSIFLICFGLYCVMPLPAWLLRATLLNLATERRALLAMGLANIFLCCFFLDRYRAS
;
A
#
# COMPACT_ATOMS: atom_id res chain seq x y z
N MET A 1 -11.80 17.64 17.53
CA MET A 1 -11.90 16.28 16.96
C MET A 1 -10.57 15.79 16.39
N VAL A 2 -10.02 16.37 15.31
CA VAL A 2 -8.77 15.86 14.67
C VAL A 2 -7.59 15.76 15.64
N ARG A 3 -7.29 16.83 16.40
CA ARG A 3 -6.19 16.81 17.39
C ARG A 3 -6.39 15.73 18.46
N SER A 4 -7.60 15.57 18.97
CA SER A 4 -7.95 14.55 19.97
C SER A 4 -7.81 13.12 19.41
N CYS A 5 -8.21 12.89 18.16
CA CYS A 5 -8.03 11.59 17.49
C CYS A 5 -6.55 11.26 17.29
N CYS A 6 -5.73 12.22 16.84
CA CYS A 6 -4.29 12.01 16.66
C CYS A 6 -3.58 11.68 17.99
N VAL A 7 -3.91 12.41 19.06
CA VAL A 7 -3.36 12.14 20.41
C VAL A 7 -3.81 10.77 20.90
N GLY A 8 -5.10 10.43 20.74
CA GLY A 8 -5.60 9.10 21.08
C GLY A 8 -4.88 7.99 20.34
N SER A 9 -4.73 8.10 19.01
CA SER A 9 -3.98 7.13 18.20
C SER A 9 -2.53 6.99 18.64
N ALA A 10 -1.85 8.08 18.98
CA ALA A 10 -0.47 8.04 19.47
C ALA A 10 -0.38 7.34 20.84
N LEU A 11 -1.32 7.61 21.76
CA LEU A 11 -1.37 6.94 23.05
C LEU A 11 -1.62 5.44 22.90
N PHE A 12 -2.59 5.04 22.06
CA PHE A 12 -2.86 3.63 21.78
C PHE A 12 -1.66 2.94 21.10
N PHE A 13 -0.98 3.63 20.19
CA PHE A 13 0.26 3.13 19.58
C PHE A 13 1.32 2.86 20.66
N CYS A 14 1.62 3.84 21.52
CA CYS A 14 2.63 3.68 22.56
C CYS A 14 2.25 2.59 23.57
N LEU A 15 0.97 2.51 23.96
CA LEU A 15 0.47 1.46 24.83
C LEU A 15 0.62 0.07 24.19
N ALA A 16 0.24 -0.08 22.92
CA ALA A 16 0.35 -1.35 22.20
C ALA A 16 1.81 -1.81 22.09
N VAL A 17 2.74 -0.87 21.82
CA VAL A 17 4.18 -1.15 21.79
C VAL A 17 4.69 -1.54 23.18
N GLY A 18 4.32 -0.80 24.23
CA GLY A 18 4.72 -1.12 25.60
C GLY A 18 4.19 -2.47 26.11
N LEU A 19 3.05 -2.91 25.59
CA LEU A 19 2.46 -4.22 25.85
C LEU A 19 2.94 -5.31 24.87
N LYS A 20 3.87 -5.00 23.96
CA LYS A 20 4.45 -5.92 22.95
C LYS A 20 3.41 -6.54 22.01
N LEU A 21 2.31 -5.84 21.76
CA LEU A 21 1.22 -6.33 20.93
C LEU A 21 1.64 -6.41 19.46
N ASN A 22 1.37 -7.53 18.81
CA ASN A 22 1.61 -7.72 17.38
C ASN A 22 0.59 -8.72 16.80
N GLY A 23 0.40 -8.69 15.48
CA GLY A 23 -0.55 -9.53 14.76
C GLY A 23 0.09 -10.75 14.08
N SER A 24 1.31 -11.12 14.46
CA SER A 24 2.05 -12.18 13.79
C SER A 24 1.50 -13.56 14.15
N SER A 25 1.59 -14.49 13.19
CA SER A 25 1.27 -15.90 13.44
C SER A 25 2.48 -16.69 13.97
N VAL A 26 3.44 -16.04 14.64
CA VAL A 26 4.62 -16.70 15.28
C VAL A 26 4.27 -17.87 16.20
N GLY A 27 3.04 -17.93 16.74
CA GLY A 27 2.55 -19.10 17.46
C GLY A 27 2.61 -20.40 16.64
N MET A 28 2.63 -20.32 15.30
CA MET A 28 2.83 -21.44 14.39
C MET A 28 4.18 -22.13 14.53
N TRP A 29 5.21 -21.46 15.07
CA TRP A 29 6.51 -22.08 15.33
C TRP A 29 6.41 -23.27 16.28
N ARG A 30 5.42 -23.28 17.19
CA ARG A 30 5.22 -24.43 18.09
C ARG A 30 4.77 -25.67 17.33
N ASN A 31 3.91 -25.49 16.34
CA ASN A 31 3.49 -26.59 15.47
C ASN A 31 4.69 -27.06 14.63
N LEU A 32 5.49 -26.13 14.10
CA LEU A 32 6.67 -26.44 13.29
C LEU A 32 7.77 -27.16 14.11
N LEU A 33 7.98 -26.75 15.35
CA LEU A 33 8.99 -27.28 16.27
C LEU A 33 8.47 -28.43 17.15
N THR A 34 7.22 -28.85 16.95
CA THR A 34 6.56 -29.92 17.73
C THR A 34 6.55 -29.69 19.26
N GLU A 35 6.43 -28.43 19.70
CA GLU A 35 6.40 -28.09 21.11
C GLU A 35 5.05 -28.44 21.77
N PRO A 36 5.03 -29.07 22.96
CA PRO A 36 3.79 -29.41 23.65
C PRO A 36 3.09 -28.17 24.26
N GLY A 37 1.76 -28.11 24.20
CA GLY A 37 0.90 -27.11 24.86
C GLY A 37 0.53 -25.88 23.99
N ILE A 38 -0.35 -25.02 24.51
CA ILE A 38 -0.89 -23.83 23.79
C ILE A 38 0.21 -22.77 23.55
N ALA A 39 0.10 -22.02 22.45
CA ALA A 39 0.98 -20.89 22.16
C ALA A 39 0.99 -19.84 23.27
N ARG A 40 2.18 -19.56 23.82
CA ARG A 40 2.37 -18.50 24.82
C ARG A 40 2.15 -17.13 24.17
N GLY A 41 1.49 -16.22 24.88
CA GLY A 41 1.25 -14.84 24.41
C GLY A 41 0.09 -14.67 23.43
N LEU A 42 -0.70 -15.73 23.16
CA LEU A 42 -1.93 -15.60 22.38
C LEU A 42 -3.01 -14.87 23.19
N ILE A 43 -3.43 -13.69 22.73
CA ILE A 43 -4.44 -12.86 23.40
C ILE A 43 -5.84 -13.09 22.80
N LEU A 44 -5.92 -13.26 21.48
CA LEU A 44 -7.19 -13.36 20.75
C LEU A 44 -7.04 -14.25 19.51
N SER A 45 -8.11 -15.00 19.17
CA SER A 45 -8.21 -15.85 17.98
C SER A 45 -7.19 -16.99 17.96
N SER A 46 -6.72 -17.42 16.79
CA SER A 46 -5.72 -18.47 16.59
C SER A 46 -4.64 -18.02 15.61
N PRO A 47 -3.38 -18.48 15.75
CA PRO A 47 -2.38 -18.35 14.71
C PRO A 47 -2.89 -18.93 13.38
N LYS A 48 -2.54 -18.29 12.27
CA LYS A 48 -2.94 -18.69 10.93
C LYS A 48 -1.79 -19.40 10.24
N HIS A 49 -2.09 -20.56 9.64
CA HIS A 49 -1.08 -21.33 8.94
C HIS A 49 -0.71 -20.64 7.62
N LEU A 50 -1.71 -20.13 6.91
CA LEU A 50 -1.46 -19.37 5.69
C LEU A 50 -0.69 -18.08 6.01
N ARG A 51 0.11 -17.61 5.05
CA ARG A 51 1.15 -16.57 5.23
C ARG A 51 2.43 -17.08 5.90
N VAL A 52 2.86 -18.27 5.51
CA VAL A 52 4.18 -18.85 5.85
C VAL A 52 5.32 -17.85 5.56
N ASP A 53 5.18 -17.05 4.50
CA ASP A 53 6.13 -15.97 4.17
C ASP A 53 6.23 -14.87 5.25
N GLU A 54 5.19 -14.66 6.06
CA GLU A 54 5.24 -13.78 7.24
C GLU A 54 5.97 -14.46 8.40
N TRP A 55 5.34 -15.47 8.99
CA TRP A 55 5.75 -16.02 10.27
C TRP A 55 6.94 -16.97 10.14
N ALA A 56 7.15 -17.64 9.01
CA ALA A 56 8.24 -18.59 8.80
C ALA A 56 9.42 -18.02 7.99
N ILE A 57 9.25 -16.89 7.29
CA ILE A 57 10.33 -16.28 6.49
C ILE A 57 10.70 -14.88 6.99
N TRP A 58 9.77 -13.92 6.99
CA TRP A 58 10.09 -12.52 7.33
C TRP A 58 10.39 -12.31 8.81
N THR A 59 9.57 -12.84 9.70
CA THR A 59 9.79 -12.73 11.14
C THR A 59 11.10 -13.36 11.59
N PRO A 60 11.47 -14.60 11.18
CA PRO A 60 12.79 -15.14 11.51
C PRO A 60 13.92 -14.44 10.77
N ALA A 61 13.70 -13.82 9.59
CA ALA A 61 14.71 -13.00 8.94
C ALA A 61 15.05 -11.73 9.75
N MET A 62 14.04 -11.06 10.32
CA MET A 62 14.25 -9.93 11.24
C MET A 62 14.99 -10.38 12.50
N LEU A 63 14.64 -11.54 13.04
CA LEU A 63 15.34 -12.12 14.20
C LEU A 63 16.79 -12.47 13.86
N SER A 64 17.04 -13.08 12.69
CA SER A 64 18.38 -13.37 12.19
C SER A 64 19.23 -12.11 12.12
N GLN A 65 18.71 -11.03 11.49
CA GLN A 65 19.39 -9.73 11.46
C GLN A 65 19.75 -9.22 12.86
N ALA A 66 18.82 -9.29 13.82
CA ALA A 66 19.03 -8.83 15.18
C ALA A 66 20.06 -9.66 15.98
N ARG A 67 20.28 -10.92 15.59
CA ARG A 67 21.21 -11.85 16.25
C ARG A 67 22.61 -11.89 15.64
N GLN A 68 22.85 -11.16 14.54
CA GLN A 68 24.18 -11.02 13.96
C GLN A 68 25.11 -10.17 14.87
N THR A 69 26.43 -10.33 14.68
CA THR A 69 27.45 -9.51 15.38
C THR A 69 28.38 -8.87 14.34
N PRO A 70 28.29 -7.55 14.10
CA PRO A 70 27.34 -6.59 14.69
C PRO A 70 25.89 -6.81 14.22
N PRO A 71 24.88 -6.34 14.97
CA PRO A 71 23.48 -6.51 14.61
C PRO A 71 23.09 -5.71 13.37
N PHE A 72 22.10 -6.21 12.64
CA PHE A 72 21.53 -5.61 11.43
C PHE A 72 22.54 -5.36 10.28
N PRO A 73 23.43 -6.30 9.94
CA PRO A 73 24.44 -6.10 8.90
C PRO A 73 23.80 -5.95 7.50
N ILE A 74 24.55 -5.32 6.59
CA ILE A 74 24.18 -5.17 5.18
C ILE A 74 24.21 -6.48 4.39
N GLU A 75 24.92 -7.49 4.91
CA GLU A 75 25.04 -8.84 4.36
C GLU A 75 24.73 -9.85 5.46
N ASN A 76 23.93 -10.86 5.11
CA ASN A 76 23.58 -11.95 6.02
C ASN A 76 23.41 -13.22 5.20
N PRO A 77 24.38 -14.16 5.24
CA PRO A 77 24.34 -15.38 4.45
C PRO A 77 23.11 -16.25 4.69
N SER A 78 22.48 -16.14 5.87
CA SER A 78 21.22 -16.86 6.16
C SER A 78 20.02 -16.33 5.38
N LEU A 79 20.10 -15.12 4.82
CA LEU A 79 19.01 -14.46 4.09
C LEU A 79 19.20 -14.49 2.56
N GLY A 80 20.41 -14.79 2.10
CA GLY A 80 20.72 -14.88 0.68
C GLY A 80 22.09 -14.32 0.33
N ALA A 81 22.45 -14.40 -0.94
CA ALA A 81 23.74 -13.95 -1.46
C ALA A 81 23.84 -12.42 -1.54
N GLY A 82 25.05 -11.91 -1.32
CA GLY A 82 25.36 -10.48 -1.41
C GLY A 82 24.53 -9.65 -0.44
N ARG A 83 24.01 -8.50 -0.91
CA ARG A 83 23.26 -7.55 -0.09
C ARG A 83 21.75 -7.82 -0.07
N ALA A 84 21.38 -9.11 0.01
CA ALA A 84 19.99 -9.53 0.11
C ALA A 84 19.18 -8.81 1.22
N PRO A 85 19.72 -8.56 2.44
CA PRO A 85 18.98 -7.83 3.47
C PRO A 85 18.50 -6.44 3.03
N LEU A 86 19.26 -5.75 2.17
CA LEU A 86 18.88 -4.43 1.65
C LEU A 86 17.73 -4.48 0.65
N LEU A 87 17.57 -5.59 -0.08
CA LEU A 87 16.42 -5.83 -0.95
C LEU A 87 15.20 -6.36 -0.18
N MET A 88 15.42 -6.87 1.02
CA MET A 88 14.39 -7.36 1.91
C MET A 88 13.82 -6.24 2.79
N SER A 89 12.64 -6.50 3.31
CA SER A 89 11.94 -5.58 4.20
C SER A 89 12.21 -5.90 5.66
N VAL A 90 13.50 -5.96 6.00
CA VAL A 90 14.06 -6.30 7.32
C VAL A 90 14.91 -5.14 7.86
N PRO A 91 15.14 -5.03 9.18
CA PRO A 91 16.01 -4.00 9.73
C PRO A 91 17.47 -4.20 9.30
N VAL A 92 18.07 -3.14 8.75
CA VAL A 92 19.47 -3.07 8.34
C VAL A 92 20.08 -1.76 8.83
N ALA A 93 21.26 -1.82 9.44
CA ALA A 93 22.04 -0.65 9.87
C ALA A 93 22.67 0.03 8.65
N TYR A 94 21.83 0.67 7.83
CA TYR A 94 22.21 1.33 6.59
C TYR A 94 21.37 2.60 6.40
N TYR A 95 21.90 3.58 5.67
CA TYR A 95 21.31 4.92 5.62
C TYR A 95 19.86 4.93 5.09
N THR A 96 19.50 4.00 4.21
CA THR A 96 18.13 3.92 3.66
C THR A 96 17.08 3.58 4.71
N THR A 97 17.47 2.96 5.83
CA THR A 97 16.57 2.70 6.97
C THR A 97 16.05 3.99 7.59
N PHE A 98 16.75 5.12 7.42
CA PHE A 98 16.20 6.43 7.78
C PHE A 98 14.86 6.69 7.09
N PHE A 99 14.67 6.28 5.83
CA PHE A 99 13.41 6.47 5.11
C PHE A 99 12.36 5.39 5.44
N ARG A 100 12.67 4.42 6.30
CA ARG A 100 11.80 3.27 6.63
C ARG A 100 11.36 3.34 8.10
N PRO A 101 10.52 4.33 8.48
CA PRO A 101 10.16 4.57 9.88
C PRO A 101 9.56 3.35 10.56
N GLN A 102 8.88 2.48 9.82
CA GLN A 102 8.35 1.21 10.31
C GLN A 102 9.43 0.29 10.94
N LEU A 103 10.70 0.44 10.58
CA LEU A 103 11.81 -0.38 11.08
C LEU A 103 12.57 0.29 12.25
N TRP A 104 12.29 1.53 12.59
CA TRP A 104 13.07 2.27 13.59
C TRP A 104 13.01 1.67 14.99
N GLY A 105 11.88 1.05 15.36
CA GLY A 105 11.71 0.40 16.66
C GLY A 105 12.79 -0.65 16.96
N PHE A 106 13.33 -1.33 15.94
CA PHE A 106 14.41 -2.33 16.11
C PHE A 106 15.76 -1.74 16.52
N PHE A 107 15.97 -0.43 16.30
CA PHE A 107 17.22 0.27 16.66
C PHE A 107 17.13 1.02 17.99
N VAL A 108 15.91 1.20 18.51
CA VAL A 108 15.65 1.96 19.74
C VAL A 108 15.31 1.04 20.91
N PHE A 109 14.62 -0.06 20.65
CA PHE A 109 14.14 -0.98 21.68
C PHE A 109 14.77 -2.36 21.55
N ASP A 110 14.46 -3.26 22.50
CA ASP A 110 14.69 -4.69 22.31
C ASP A 110 13.88 -5.24 21.12
N PHE A 111 14.19 -6.47 20.71
CA PHE A 111 13.56 -7.08 19.53
C PHE A 111 12.03 -7.17 19.65
N GLU A 112 11.48 -7.49 20.82
CA GLU A 112 10.04 -7.71 20.99
C GLU A 112 9.26 -6.40 20.87
N HIS A 113 9.75 -5.34 21.52
CA HIS A 113 9.18 -4.00 21.40
C HIS A 113 9.39 -3.43 19.99
N GLY A 114 10.55 -3.67 19.38
CA GLY A 114 10.83 -3.28 17.99
C GLY A 114 9.91 -3.96 16.99
N PHE A 115 9.64 -5.25 17.19
CA PHE A 115 8.69 -6.02 16.38
C PHE A 115 7.25 -5.53 16.59
N SER A 116 6.85 -5.25 17.83
CA SER A 116 5.55 -4.64 18.12
C SER A 116 5.40 -3.26 17.48
N PHE A 117 6.44 -2.42 17.54
CA PHE A 117 6.49 -1.11 16.87
C PHE A 117 6.29 -1.25 15.35
N TYR A 118 6.94 -2.23 14.72
CA TYR A 118 6.78 -2.52 13.30
C TYR A 118 5.32 -2.87 12.95
N TRP A 119 4.69 -3.74 13.72
CA TRP A 119 3.28 -4.12 13.53
C TRP A 119 2.31 -2.97 13.78
N CYS A 120 2.52 -2.19 14.84
CA CYS A 120 1.69 -1.04 15.14
C CYS A 120 1.81 0.01 14.02
N THR A 121 3.01 0.23 13.48
CA THR A 121 3.21 1.21 12.39
C THR A 121 2.39 0.87 11.15
N LYS A 122 2.24 -0.42 10.82
CA LYS A 122 1.37 -0.88 9.71
C LYS A 122 -0.09 -0.45 9.90
N VAL A 123 -0.64 -0.69 11.10
CA VAL A 123 -2.05 -0.41 11.41
C VAL A 123 -2.30 1.09 11.47
N PHE A 124 -1.58 1.78 12.35
CA PHE A 124 -1.81 3.19 12.62
C PHE A 124 -1.35 4.08 11.45
N GLY A 125 -0.23 3.73 10.81
CA GLY A 125 0.26 4.41 9.62
C GLY A 125 -0.77 4.39 8.49
N LEU A 126 -1.31 3.22 8.17
CA LEU A 126 -2.32 3.08 7.11
C LEU A 126 -3.57 3.88 7.43
N LEU A 127 -4.12 3.75 8.64
CA LEU A 127 -5.33 4.47 9.04
C LEU A 127 -5.17 5.99 8.92
N LEU A 128 -4.08 6.53 9.48
CA LEU A 128 -3.84 7.97 9.50
C LEU A 128 -3.54 8.50 8.09
N ALA A 129 -2.70 7.80 7.32
CA ALA A 129 -2.29 8.23 5.99
C ALA A 129 -3.45 8.20 4.99
N VAL A 130 -4.26 7.12 4.98
CA VAL A 130 -5.41 7.00 4.07
C VAL A 130 -6.49 8.03 4.41
N ALA A 131 -6.82 8.20 5.69
CA ALA A 131 -7.80 9.20 6.12
C ALA A 131 -7.33 10.61 5.73
N TRP A 132 -6.05 10.92 5.91
CA TRP A 132 -5.45 12.18 5.50
C TRP A 132 -5.46 12.36 3.98
N ALA A 133 -5.11 11.34 3.19
CA ALA A 133 -5.13 11.40 1.74
C ALA A 133 -6.55 11.65 1.19
N LEU A 134 -7.57 10.98 1.73
CA LEU A 134 -8.98 11.21 1.39
C LEU A 134 -9.41 12.66 1.62
N ARG A 135 -8.93 13.27 2.73
CA ARG A 135 -9.13 14.70 3.01
C ARG A 135 -8.45 15.59 1.98
N GLN A 136 -7.20 15.27 1.58
CA GLN A 136 -6.46 16.07 0.61
C GLN A 136 -7.12 16.05 -0.78
N ILE A 137 -7.55 14.88 -1.25
CA ILE A 137 -8.17 14.75 -2.59
C ILE A 137 -9.53 15.45 -2.65
N GLY A 138 -10.28 15.52 -1.54
CA GLY A 138 -11.44 16.40 -1.42
C GLY A 138 -12.64 15.88 -0.64
N VAL A 139 -12.52 14.80 0.13
CA VAL A 139 -13.60 14.32 1.03
C VAL A 139 -13.74 15.29 2.20
N ARG A 140 -14.90 15.94 2.34
CA ARG A 140 -15.15 17.01 3.31
C ARG A 140 -15.51 16.48 4.70
N SER A 141 -16.19 15.33 4.77
CA SER A 141 -16.54 14.71 6.06
C SER A 141 -15.34 14.01 6.71
N TYR A 142 -14.99 14.38 7.94
CA TYR A 142 -13.94 13.70 8.71
C TYR A 142 -14.32 12.25 9.03
N LEU A 143 -15.58 12.02 9.40
CA LEU A 143 -16.10 10.69 9.68
C LEU A 143 -16.02 9.79 8.45
N LEU A 144 -16.33 10.33 7.26
CA LEU A 144 -16.28 9.56 6.02
C LEU A 144 -14.83 9.24 5.61
N ALA A 145 -13.89 10.17 5.82
CA ALA A 145 -12.48 9.92 5.57
C ALA A 145 -11.92 8.84 6.53
N ILE A 146 -12.28 8.89 7.81
CA ILE A 146 -11.92 7.87 8.79
C ILE A 146 -12.56 6.53 8.43
N PHE A 147 -13.84 6.53 8.07
CA PHE A 147 -14.55 5.33 7.61
C PHE A 147 -13.88 4.71 6.39
N GLY A 148 -13.50 5.51 5.38
CA GLY A 148 -12.77 5.01 4.22
C GLY A 148 -11.43 4.37 4.59
N ALA A 149 -10.69 4.95 5.54
CA ALA A 149 -9.44 4.36 6.02
C ALA A 149 -9.65 3.05 6.79
N ILE A 150 -10.67 2.99 7.66
CA ILE A 150 -11.10 1.77 8.35
C ILE A 150 -11.51 0.70 7.33
N TRP A 151 -12.26 1.09 6.29
CA TRP A 151 -12.67 0.17 5.23
C TRP A 151 -11.46 -0.37 4.46
N VAL A 152 -10.46 0.45 4.14
CA VAL A 152 -9.20 -0.05 3.57
C VAL A 152 -8.52 -1.03 4.52
N LEU A 153 -8.34 -0.68 5.79
CA LEU A 153 -7.68 -1.54 6.78
C LEU A 153 -8.36 -2.91 6.88
N PHE A 154 -9.68 -2.94 7.07
CA PHE A 154 -10.46 -4.16 7.30
C PHE A 154 -10.93 -4.85 6.00
N SER A 155 -10.48 -4.38 4.83
CA SER A 155 -10.73 -5.11 3.59
C SER A 155 -10.04 -6.47 3.61
N SER A 156 -10.74 -7.52 3.17
CA SER A 156 -10.22 -8.90 3.15
C SER A 156 -8.86 -8.99 2.47
N TYR A 157 -8.67 -8.31 1.32
CA TYR A 157 -7.37 -8.24 0.64
C TYR A 157 -6.25 -7.72 1.55
N VAL A 158 -6.48 -6.59 2.23
CA VAL A 158 -5.47 -5.97 3.09
C VAL A 158 -5.17 -6.85 4.30
N GLN A 159 -6.18 -7.48 4.90
CA GLN A 159 -6.00 -8.36 6.06
C GLN A 159 -5.22 -9.64 5.71
N TRP A 160 -5.56 -10.31 4.61
CA TRP A 160 -4.84 -11.53 4.20
C TRP A 160 -3.44 -11.25 3.67
N TRP A 161 -3.16 -10.06 3.12
CA TRP A 161 -1.83 -9.66 2.67
C TRP A 161 -1.10 -8.72 3.64
N PHE A 162 -1.60 -8.56 4.85
CA PHE A 162 -1.23 -7.50 5.80
C PHE A 162 0.26 -7.47 6.15
N SER A 163 0.88 -8.63 6.26
CA SER A 163 2.30 -8.74 6.54
C SER A 163 2.92 -9.65 5.50
N SER A 164 3.17 -9.04 4.34
CA SER A 164 3.74 -9.70 3.17
C SER A 164 5.12 -9.15 2.80
N PRO A 165 5.94 -9.92 2.08
CA PRO A 165 7.25 -9.46 1.60
C PRO A 165 7.20 -8.08 0.92
N GLY A 166 6.10 -7.80 0.21
CA GLY A 166 5.86 -6.52 -0.47
C GLY A 166 5.48 -5.34 0.43
N MET A 167 5.48 -5.50 1.77
CA MET A 167 5.17 -4.44 2.75
C MET A 167 3.83 -3.74 2.51
N LEU A 168 2.76 -4.51 2.32
CA LEU A 168 1.52 -3.97 1.78
C LEU A 168 0.97 -2.75 2.56
N PRO A 169 0.75 -2.79 3.88
CA PRO A 169 0.27 -1.62 4.62
C PRO A 169 1.24 -0.43 4.61
N GLU A 170 2.54 -0.67 4.68
CA GLU A 170 3.57 0.37 4.68
C GLU A 170 3.65 1.07 3.31
N MET A 171 3.51 0.31 2.24
CA MET A 171 3.45 0.82 0.87
C MET A 171 2.15 1.61 0.64
N ILE A 172 1.00 1.17 1.15
CA ILE A 172 -0.25 1.96 1.10
C ILE A 172 -0.08 3.26 1.91
N THR A 173 0.55 3.18 3.09
CA THR A 173 0.80 4.34 3.97
C THR A 173 1.64 5.39 3.25
N THR A 174 2.79 4.98 2.72
CA THR A 174 3.73 5.86 2.02
C THR A 174 3.14 6.42 0.73
N TRP A 175 2.44 5.59 -0.06
CA TRP A 175 1.69 6.00 -1.23
C TRP A 175 0.63 7.07 -0.89
N ALA A 176 -0.15 6.87 0.17
CA ALA A 176 -1.19 7.80 0.58
C ALA A 176 -0.61 9.14 1.05
N ILE A 177 0.53 9.13 1.76
CA ILE A 177 1.24 10.36 2.14
C ILE A 177 1.77 11.08 0.89
N CYS A 178 2.43 10.36 -0.03
CA CYS A 178 2.90 10.95 -1.29
C CYS A 178 1.75 11.55 -2.11
N LEU A 179 0.62 10.86 -2.22
CA LEU A 179 -0.57 11.35 -2.92
C LEU A 179 -1.07 12.66 -2.29
N GLY A 180 -1.26 12.71 -0.98
CA GLY A 180 -1.73 13.93 -0.33
C GLY A 180 -0.73 15.08 -0.43
N CYS A 181 0.58 14.82 -0.35
CA CYS A 181 1.62 15.82 -0.59
C CYS A 181 1.58 16.35 -2.03
N ALA A 182 1.45 15.46 -3.02
CA ALA A 182 1.32 15.84 -4.42
C ALA A 182 0.08 16.71 -4.66
N VAL A 183 -1.06 16.37 -4.05
CA VAL A 183 -2.28 17.19 -4.09
C VAL A 183 -2.07 18.56 -3.43
N CYS A 184 -1.33 18.65 -2.32
CA CYS A 184 -0.96 19.93 -1.70
C CYS A 184 -0.21 20.85 -2.66
N PHE A 185 0.66 20.34 -3.54
CA PHE A 185 1.38 21.17 -4.51
C PHE A 185 0.44 21.87 -5.51
N PHE A 186 -0.69 21.24 -5.85
CA PHE A 186 -1.74 21.83 -6.67
C PHE A 186 -2.63 22.80 -5.91
N LYS A 187 -2.86 22.60 -4.61
CA LYS A 187 -3.91 23.33 -3.85
C LYS A 187 -3.38 24.44 -2.94
N ASP A 188 -2.25 24.24 -2.27
CA ASP A 188 -1.75 25.16 -1.23
C ASP A 188 -0.81 26.23 -1.80
N ARG A 189 -0.73 27.39 -1.15
CA ARG A 189 0.16 28.51 -1.54
C ARG A 189 1.20 28.84 -0.46
N HIS A 190 1.05 28.31 0.75
CA HIS A 190 1.92 28.62 1.86
C HIS A 190 3.27 27.91 1.74
N HIS A 191 4.36 28.68 1.64
CA HIS A 191 5.71 28.15 1.40
C HIS A 191 6.15 27.11 2.44
N GLY A 192 5.90 27.34 3.73
CA GLY A 192 6.25 26.37 4.78
C GLY A 192 5.48 25.06 4.67
N LYS A 193 4.22 25.09 4.20
CA LYS A 193 3.42 23.87 4.01
C LYS A 193 3.88 23.11 2.77
N LEU A 194 4.23 23.83 1.70
CA LEU A 194 4.79 23.24 0.49
C LEU A 194 6.17 22.62 0.76
N GLY A 195 7.02 23.28 1.57
CA GLY A 195 8.30 22.73 1.99
C GLY A 195 8.15 21.44 2.80
N LEU A 196 7.24 21.43 3.79
CA LEU A 196 6.92 20.21 4.55
C LEU A 196 6.33 19.11 3.66
N ALA A 197 5.44 19.46 2.74
CA ALA A 197 4.87 18.51 1.79
C ALA A 197 5.94 17.94 0.84
N LEU A 198 6.91 18.74 0.41
CA LEU A 198 8.04 18.28 -0.41
C LEU A 198 8.94 17.32 0.38
N ALA A 199 9.29 17.67 1.62
CA ALA A 199 10.05 16.79 2.50
C ALA A 199 9.31 15.45 2.75
N GLY A 200 8.00 15.51 3.03
CA GLY A 200 7.16 14.31 3.18
C GLY A 200 7.06 13.48 1.89
N PHE A 201 6.93 14.12 0.73
CA PHE A 201 6.92 13.46 -0.57
C PHE A 201 8.23 12.73 -0.85
N ILE A 202 9.38 13.37 -0.59
CA ILE A 202 10.70 12.74 -0.74
C ILE A 202 10.85 11.59 0.25
N PHE A 203 10.54 11.81 1.53
CA PHE A 203 10.72 10.81 2.58
C PHE A 203 9.88 9.55 2.33
N CYS A 204 8.57 9.71 2.10
CA CYS A 204 7.68 8.60 1.84
C CYS A 204 7.88 8.01 0.43
N GLY A 205 8.27 8.82 -0.55
CA GLY A 205 8.55 8.37 -1.91
C GLY A 205 9.78 7.47 -1.96
N THR A 206 10.83 7.81 -1.22
CA THR A 206 12.01 6.94 -1.04
C THR A 206 11.61 5.61 -0.39
N ASN A 207 10.81 5.62 0.68
CA ASN A 207 10.32 4.38 1.30
C ASN A 207 9.47 3.54 0.33
N PHE A 208 8.59 4.18 -0.44
CA PHE A 208 7.76 3.52 -1.44
C PHE A 208 8.62 2.80 -2.47
N VAL A 209 9.69 3.42 -2.98
CA VAL A 209 10.65 2.78 -3.90
C VAL A 209 11.36 1.60 -3.23
N LEU A 210 11.83 1.79 -1.98
CA LEU A 210 12.52 0.77 -1.18
C LEU A 210 11.66 -0.44 -0.77
N CYS A 211 10.35 -0.42 -1.01
CA CYS A 211 9.50 -1.61 -0.86
C CYS A 211 9.78 -2.67 -1.94
N LEU A 212 10.37 -2.27 -3.08
CA LEU A 212 10.86 -3.17 -4.15
C LEU A 212 9.88 -4.24 -4.61
N TYR A 213 8.62 -3.85 -4.79
CA TYR A 213 7.58 -4.76 -5.28
C TYR A 213 6.81 -4.14 -6.45
N PRO A 214 7.39 -4.16 -7.66
CA PRO A 214 6.78 -3.58 -8.87
C PRO A 214 5.33 -4.01 -9.13
N PRO A 215 4.92 -5.28 -8.86
CA PRO A 215 3.55 -5.69 -9.12
C PRO A 215 2.47 -4.91 -8.34
N TYR A 216 2.82 -4.31 -7.20
CA TYR A 216 1.93 -3.38 -6.51
C TYR A 216 2.26 -1.92 -6.81
N GLN A 217 3.55 -1.57 -6.89
CA GLN A 217 3.97 -0.18 -7.10
C GLN A 217 3.45 0.40 -8.42
N ILE A 218 3.42 -0.39 -9.49
CA ILE A 218 2.97 0.05 -10.82
C ILE A 218 1.46 0.38 -10.82
N PRO A 219 0.54 -0.53 -10.40
CA PRO A 219 -0.87 -0.20 -10.24
C PRO A 219 -1.13 1.01 -9.33
N LEU A 220 -0.44 1.12 -8.19
CA LEU A 220 -0.59 2.24 -7.27
C LEU A 220 -0.12 3.57 -7.87
N THR A 221 0.96 3.56 -8.66
CA THR A 221 1.45 4.75 -9.36
C THR A 221 0.45 5.19 -10.42
N LEU A 222 -0.10 4.26 -11.21
CA LEU A 222 -1.14 4.58 -12.20
C LEU A 222 -2.42 5.11 -11.55
N LEU A 223 -2.81 4.59 -10.38
CA LEU A 223 -3.91 5.14 -9.58
C LEU A 223 -3.61 6.57 -9.10
N MET A 224 -2.39 6.81 -8.59
CA MET A 224 -1.98 8.16 -8.18
C MET A 224 -2.09 9.14 -9.33
N LEU A 225 -1.61 8.77 -10.53
CA LEU A 225 -1.73 9.59 -11.73
C LEU A 225 -3.19 9.87 -12.10
N ALA A 226 -4.08 8.87 -12.05
CA ALA A 226 -5.50 9.06 -12.31
C ALA A 226 -6.17 10.03 -11.31
N ILE A 227 -5.81 9.95 -10.02
CA ILE A 227 -6.31 10.87 -8.99
C ILE A 227 -5.76 12.28 -9.21
N LEU A 228 -4.45 12.43 -9.46
CA LEU A 228 -3.84 13.73 -9.70
C LEU A 228 -4.39 14.41 -10.97
N ALA A 229 -4.63 13.64 -12.04
CA ALA A 229 -5.32 14.13 -13.24
C ALA A 229 -6.73 14.63 -12.91
N GLY A 230 -7.49 13.87 -12.12
CA GLY A 230 -8.83 14.27 -11.66
C GLY A 230 -8.83 15.55 -10.84
N VAL A 231 -7.90 15.67 -9.88
CA VAL A 231 -7.71 16.86 -9.04
C VAL A 231 -7.29 18.07 -9.87
N TRP A 232 -6.41 17.88 -10.84
CA TRP A 232 -5.95 18.92 -11.75
C TRP A 232 -7.10 19.43 -12.64
N LEU A 233 -7.85 18.53 -13.26
CA LEU A 233 -9.00 18.86 -14.11
C LEU A 233 -10.12 19.59 -13.35
N GLU A 234 -10.33 19.29 -12.06
CA GLU A 234 -11.23 20.05 -11.20
C GLU A 234 -10.82 21.52 -11.01
N LYS A 235 -9.53 21.81 -11.18
CA LYS A 235 -8.97 23.14 -11.00
C LYS A 235 -8.78 23.90 -12.32
N CYS A 236 -8.63 23.20 -13.44
CA CYS A 236 -8.41 23.78 -14.77
C CYS A 236 -9.49 24.79 -15.18
N ASP A 237 -10.70 24.70 -14.64
CA ASP A 237 -11.80 25.66 -14.87
C ASP A 237 -11.52 27.09 -14.34
N LYS A 238 -10.34 27.35 -13.75
CA LYS A 238 -9.99 28.63 -13.07
C LYS A 238 -8.67 29.29 -13.50
N GLU A 239 -8.17 29.07 -14.73
CA GLU A 239 -7.00 29.79 -15.31
C GLU A 239 -5.69 29.81 -14.48
N ASP A 240 -5.46 28.87 -13.55
CA ASP A 240 -4.29 28.91 -12.66
C ASP A 240 -3.09 28.09 -13.20
N SER A 241 -2.63 28.42 -14.42
CA SER A 241 -1.48 27.77 -15.07
C SER A 241 -0.22 27.76 -14.19
N LYS A 242 0.01 28.86 -13.45
CA LYS A 242 1.14 29.00 -12.52
C LYS A 242 1.16 27.92 -11.43
N SER A 243 -0.01 27.56 -10.89
CA SER A 243 -0.07 26.49 -9.88
C SER A 243 0.18 25.11 -10.47
N THR A 244 -0.19 24.87 -11.73
CA THR A 244 0.09 23.61 -12.42
C THR A 244 1.59 23.45 -12.63
N ILE A 245 2.24 24.49 -13.20
CA ILE A 245 3.68 24.51 -13.42
C ILE A 245 4.44 24.28 -12.10
N ARG A 246 4.06 25.00 -11.04
CA ARG A 246 4.68 24.82 -9.72
C ARG A 246 4.50 23.40 -9.19
N ALA A 247 3.31 22.81 -9.33
CA ALA A 247 3.08 21.45 -8.87
C ALA A 247 3.94 20.44 -9.63
N LEU A 248 4.04 20.57 -10.96
CA LEU A 248 4.91 19.73 -11.79
C LEU A 248 6.38 19.92 -11.43
N LEU A 249 6.83 21.15 -11.18
CA LEU A 249 8.18 21.43 -10.72
C LEU A 249 8.47 20.76 -9.37
N LEU A 250 7.57 20.90 -8.38
CA LEU A 250 7.76 20.28 -7.07
C LEU A 250 7.76 18.75 -7.12
N ILE A 251 6.88 18.14 -7.93
CA ILE A 251 6.89 16.69 -8.18
C ILE A 251 8.20 16.28 -8.84
N GLY A 252 8.61 16.99 -9.90
CA GLY A 252 9.86 16.72 -10.62
C GLY A 252 11.09 16.84 -9.73
N THR A 253 11.18 17.91 -8.91
CA THR A 253 12.24 18.10 -7.92
C THR A 253 12.22 16.97 -6.87
N GLY A 254 11.06 16.57 -6.38
CA GLY A 254 10.93 15.47 -5.42
C GLY A 254 11.42 14.15 -6.00
N LEU A 255 11.01 13.81 -7.23
CA LEU A 255 11.46 12.59 -7.92
C LEU A 255 12.97 12.61 -8.21
N LEU A 256 13.51 13.75 -8.62
CA LEU A 256 14.95 13.92 -8.83
C LEU A 256 15.74 13.74 -7.52
N ALA A 257 15.26 14.31 -6.42
CA ALA A 257 15.87 14.14 -5.11
C ALA A 257 15.86 12.67 -4.66
N ILE A 258 14.73 11.97 -4.81
CA ILE A 258 14.64 10.53 -4.51
C ILE A 258 15.66 9.74 -5.34
N ALA A 259 15.73 10.00 -6.65
CA ALA A 259 16.68 9.32 -7.53
C ALA A 259 18.13 9.53 -7.09
N ILE A 260 18.52 10.78 -6.81
CA ILE A 260 19.88 11.12 -6.34
C ILE A 260 20.19 10.44 -5.00
N MET A 261 19.26 10.48 -4.04
CA MET A 261 19.44 9.85 -2.72
C MET A 261 19.61 8.33 -2.79
N LEU A 262 19.08 7.68 -3.83
CA LEU A 262 19.15 6.23 -4.03
C LEU A 262 20.34 5.78 -4.90
N ILE A 263 21.17 6.70 -5.43
CA ILE A 263 22.36 6.32 -6.21
C ILE A 263 23.32 5.43 -5.40
N PRO A 264 23.74 5.79 -4.16
CA PRO A 264 24.66 4.94 -3.38
C PRO A 264 24.06 3.57 -3.09
N TYR A 265 22.78 3.53 -2.71
CA TYR A 265 22.02 2.30 -2.52
C TYR A 265 22.04 1.43 -3.77
N TRP A 266 21.74 1.99 -4.95
CA TRP A 266 21.73 1.25 -6.21
C TRP A 266 23.12 0.67 -6.55
N ILE A 267 24.19 1.44 -6.37
CA ILE A 267 25.57 0.96 -6.57
C ILE A 267 25.85 -0.26 -5.70
N ASP A 268 25.39 -0.21 -4.46
CA ASP A 268 25.62 -1.24 -3.46
C ASP A 268 24.81 -2.52 -3.69
N VAL A 269 23.58 -2.43 -4.21
CA VAL A 269 22.71 -3.60 -4.42
C VAL A 269 22.68 -4.13 -5.85
N ARG A 270 23.31 -3.47 -6.83
CA ARG A 270 23.21 -3.82 -8.25
C ARG A 270 23.55 -5.29 -8.56
N GLY A 271 24.59 -5.86 -7.94
CA GLY A 271 24.96 -7.27 -8.19
C GLY A 271 23.92 -8.26 -7.66
N THR A 272 23.29 -7.95 -6.51
CA THR A 272 22.17 -8.73 -5.99
C THR A 272 20.93 -8.55 -6.87
N LEU A 273 20.66 -7.33 -7.37
CA LEU A 273 19.55 -7.08 -8.30
C LEU A 273 19.73 -7.82 -9.63
N GLU A 274 20.94 -7.90 -10.18
CA GLU A 274 21.24 -8.69 -11.38
C GLU A 274 20.92 -10.17 -11.14
N THR A 275 21.34 -10.71 -10.00
CA THR A 275 21.03 -12.09 -9.62
C THR A 275 19.51 -12.32 -9.56
N VAL A 276 18.76 -11.40 -8.93
CA VAL A 276 17.29 -11.47 -8.87
C VAL A 276 16.66 -11.33 -10.26
N ALA A 277 17.18 -10.45 -11.12
CA ALA A 277 16.65 -10.24 -12.47
C ALA A 277 16.76 -11.49 -13.37
N HIS A 278 17.75 -12.35 -13.13
CA HIS A 278 17.93 -13.61 -13.86
C HIS A 278 17.09 -14.78 -13.32
N THR A 279 16.38 -14.62 -12.20
CA THR A 279 15.47 -15.65 -11.69
C THR A 279 14.18 -15.76 -12.51
N VAL A 280 13.59 -16.98 -12.57
CA VAL A 280 12.25 -17.18 -13.16
C VAL A 280 11.21 -16.34 -12.42
N TYR A 281 11.21 -16.42 -11.09
CA TYR A 281 10.43 -15.55 -10.21
C TYR A 281 11.37 -14.91 -9.17
N PRO A 282 11.33 -13.57 -8.98
CA PRO A 282 10.44 -12.62 -9.65
C PRO A 282 10.97 -12.03 -10.98
N GLY A 283 12.22 -12.25 -11.36
CA GLY A 283 12.91 -11.47 -12.40
C GLY A 283 12.30 -11.52 -13.81
N GLN A 284 12.06 -12.72 -14.32
CA GLN A 284 11.58 -12.93 -15.71
C GLN A 284 10.05 -13.01 -15.83
N ARG A 285 9.31 -12.88 -14.73
CA ARG A 285 7.84 -12.90 -14.75
C ARG A 285 7.28 -11.74 -15.58
N ARG A 286 6.40 -12.04 -16.54
CA ARG A 286 5.66 -11.05 -17.33
C ARG A 286 4.18 -11.43 -17.40
N SER A 287 3.30 -10.44 -17.55
CA SER A 287 1.84 -10.62 -17.72
C SER A 287 1.36 -9.97 -19.02
N ALA A 288 0.38 -10.60 -19.67
CA ALA A 288 -0.34 -10.05 -20.82
C ALA A 288 -1.67 -9.37 -20.42
N GLY A 289 -2.07 -9.42 -19.15
CA GLY A 289 -3.44 -9.19 -18.73
C GLY A 289 -4.33 -10.41 -19.02
N GLY A 290 -5.52 -10.42 -18.41
CA GLY A 290 -6.57 -11.39 -18.70
C GLY A 290 -6.53 -12.70 -17.94
N ASP A 291 -5.68 -12.84 -16.92
CA ASP A 291 -5.59 -14.05 -16.10
C ASP A 291 -6.78 -14.23 -15.13
N LEU A 292 -7.59 -13.19 -14.88
CA LEU A 292 -8.72 -13.29 -13.95
C LEU A 292 -10.04 -13.55 -14.68
N SER A 293 -10.83 -14.47 -14.13
CA SER A 293 -12.24 -14.59 -14.50
C SER A 293 -13.03 -13.36 -14.02
N LEU A 294 -14.15 -13.06 -14.69
CA LEU A 294 -15.07 -12.02 -14.25
C LEU A 294 -15.57 -12.29 -12.82
N PHE A 295 -15.83 -13.56 -12.49
CA PHE A 295 -16.21 -13.97 -11.15
C PHE A 295 -15.11 -13.63 -10.12
N LYS A 296 -13.83 -13.87 -10.46
CA LYS A 296 -12.72 -13.50 -9.58
C LYS A 296 -12.63 -11.99 -9.36
N LEU A 297 -12.85 -11.19 -10.41
CA LEU A 297 -12.84 -9.72 -10.30
C LEU A 297 -13.86 -9.20 -9.28
N PHE A 298 -15.03 -9.85 -9.18
CA PHE A 298 -16.13 -9.47 -8.27
C PHE A 298 -16.24 -10.34 -6.99
N SER A 299 -15.30 -11.26 -6.77
CA SER A 299 -15.32 -12.24 -5.67
C SER A 299 -15.27 -11.66 -4.25
N GLY A 300 -14.98 -10.36 -4.09
CA GLY A 300 -14.86 -9.73 -2.77
C GLY A 300 -16.15 -9.78 -1.92
N VAL A 301 -17.31 -10.03 -2.53
CA VAL A 301 -18.57 -10.27 -1.81
C VAL A 301 -18.55 -11.57 -1.00
N LEU A 302 -17.74 -12.56 -1.40
CA LEU A 302 -17.65 -13.86 -0.74
C LEU A 302 -16.75 -13.82 0.49
N GLY A 303 -15.83 -12.86 0.58
CA GLY A 303 -14.78 -12.85 1.60
C GLY A 303 -15.24 -12.87 3.05
N PHE A 304 -16.51 -12.53 3.34
CA PHE A 304 -17.10 -12.66 4.67
C PHE A 304 -17.42 -14.12 5.05
N PHE A 305 -17.72 -14.96 4.06
CA PHE A 305 -18.09 -16.36 4.23
C PHE A 305 -16.90 -17.32 4.07
N GLU A 306 -15.73 -16.79 3.67
CA GLU A 306 -14.54 -17.59 3.42
C GLU A 306 -13.62 -17.69 4.63
N SER A 307 -13.04 -18.87 4.82
CA SER A 307 -12.02 -19.19 5.80
C SER A 307 -10.90 -20.01 5.14
N GLU A 308 -9.77 -20.22 5.83
CA GLU A 308 -8.69 -21.07 5.34
C GLU A 308 -9.16 -22.48 4.96
N GLN A 309 -10.26 -22.96 5.56
CA GLN A 309 -10.80 -24.31 5.40
C GLN A 309 -11.90 -24.39 4.34
N THR A 310 -12.57 -23.28 4.04
CA THR A 310 -13.76 -23.25 3.18
C THR A 310 -13.50 -22.63 1.81
N VAL A 311 -12.31 -22.06 1.60
CA VAL A 311 -11.95 -21.41 0.33
C VAL A 311 -12.11 -22.37 -0.86
N PRO A 312 -12.85 -21.98 -1.91
CA PRO A 312 -12.98 -22.78 -3.12
C PRO A 312 -11.61 -23.08 -3.75
N ALA A 313 -11.41 -24.33 -4.15
CA ALA A 313 -10.14 -24.79 -4.74
C ALA A 313 -9.71 -23.99 -5.98
N VAL A 314 -10.66 -23.39 -6.71
CA VAL A 314 -10.40 -22.52 -7.87
C VAL A 314 -9.57 -21.28 -7.54
N TYR A 315 -9.47 -20.89 -6.25
CA TYR A 315 -8.74 -19.72 -5.81
C TYR A 315 -7.39 -20.03 -5.17
N ASP A 316 -6.90 -21.27 -5.25
CA ASP A 316 -5.65 -21.76 -4.66
C ASP A 316 -5.63 -21.73 -3.12
N ASN A 317 -5.75 -20.53 -2.53
CA ASN A 317 -5.78 -20.30 -1.09
C ASN A 317 -6.55 -19.02 -0.74
N ILE A 318 -6.84 -18.78 0.54
CA ILE A 318 -7.66 -17.64 0.94
C ILE A 318 -7.00 -16.27 0.69
N CYS A 319 -5.67 -16.17 0.65
CA CYS A 319 -5.00 -14.92 0.28
C CYS A 319 -5.20 -14.59 -1.20
N GLU A 320 -5.09 -15.59 -2.07
CA GLU A 320 -5.36 -15.45 -3.49
C GLU A 320 -6.86 -15.27 -3.75
N ALA A 321 -7.74 -15.83 -2.92
CA ALA A 321 -9.19 -15.61 -2.93
C ALA A 321 -9.61 -14.20 -2.45
N SER A 322 -8.87 -13.62 -1.51
CA SER A 322 -9.18 -12.33 -0.89
C SER A 322 -9.31 -11.20 -1.91
N ASN A 323 -10.25 -10.29 -1.69
CA ASN A 323 -10.53 -9.16 -2.58
C ASN A 323 -11.28 -8.04 -1.83
N PHE A 324 -11.48 -6.91 -2.47
CA PHE A 324 -12.27 -5.79 -1.97
C PHE A 324 -13.73 -5.94 -2.39
N TYR A 325 -14.67 -5.41 -1.59
CA TYR A 325 -16.07 -5.41 -1.97
C TYR A 325 -16.29 -4.46 -3.17
N PRO A 326 -16.72 -4.98 -4.34
CA PRO A 326 -16.64 -4.26 -5.61
C PRO A 326 -17.89 -3.37 -5.84
N LEU A 327 -18.03 -2.30 -5.05
CA LEU A 327 -19.15 -1.33 -5.18
C LEU A 327 -19.04 -0.40 -6.39
N TRP A 328 -17.88 -0.35 -7.04
CA TRP A 328 -17.61 0.61 -8.10
C TRP A 328 -18.58 0.55 -9.29
N PRO A 329 -19.08 -0.61 -9.79
CA PRO A 329 -20.03 -0.60 -10.89
C PRO A 329 -21.33 0.10 -10.49
N ALA A 330 -21.81 -0.14 -9.27
CA ALA A 330 -23.01 0.51 -8.75
C ALA A 330 -22.82 2.03 -8.64
N VAL A 331 -21.65 2.49 -8.16
CA VAL A 331 -21.35 3.94 -8.07
C VAL A 331 -21.24 4.58 -9.46
N VAL A 332 -20.60 3.91 -10.43
CA VAL A 332 -20.50 4.38 -11.81
C VAL A 332 -21.90 4.49 -12.44
N LEU A 333 -22.71 3.44 -12.32
CA LEU A 333 -24.09 3.44 -12.86
C LEU A 333 -24.96 4.50 -12.19
N ALA A 334 -24.89 4.67 -10.86
CA ALA A 334 -25.62 5.71 -10.15
C ALA A 334 -25.21 7.12 -10.59
N THR A 335 -23.90 7.34 -10.80
CA THR A 335 -23.36 8.61 -11.31
C THR A 335 -23.87 8.92 -12.72
N LEU A 336 -23.84 7.93 -13.61
CA LEU A 336 -24.35 8.06 -14.97
C LEU A 336 -25.85 8.32 -14.96
N PHE A 337 -26.61 7.57 -14.18
CA PHE A 337 -28.05 7.76 -14.03
C PHE A 337 -28.39 9.17 -13.53
N ALA A 338 -27.71 9.66 -12.48
CA ALA A 338 -27.89 11.03 -11.99
C ALA A 338 -27.54 12.06 -13.08
N ARG A 339 -26.48 11.84 -13.87
CA ARG A 339 -26.13 12.70 -15.00
C ARG A 339 -27.22 12.70 -16.09
N PHE A 340 -27.79 11.55 -16.43
CA PHE A 340 -28.83 11.45 -17.46
C PHE A 340 -30.17 12.02 -16.98
N ARG A 341 -30.62 11.64 -15.78
CA ARG A 341 -31.94 11.99 -15.24
C ARG A 341 -31.99 13.41 -14.66
N ASN A 342 -30.98 13.76 -13.85
CA ASN A 342 -30.96 14.99 -13.06
C ASN A 342 -29.98 16.03 -13.63
N ARG A 343 -29.30 15.73 -14.75
CA ARG A 343 -28.29 16.59 -15.39
C ARG A 343 -27.14 16.98 -14.46
N THR A 344 -26.90 16.24 -13.38
CA THR A 344 -25.83 16.50 -12.41
C THR A 344 -24.47 16.50 -13.09
N ARG A 345 -23.62 17.50 -12.80
CA ARG A 345 -22.25 17.53 -13.35
C ARG A 345 -21.41 16.43 -12.72
N ILE A 346 -20.76 15.63 -13.56
CA ILE A 346 -19.80 14.61 -13.11
C ILE A 346 -18.49 15.32 -12.78
N SER A 347 -18.03 15.13 -11.56
CA SER A 347 -16.70 15.57 -11.15
C SER A 347 -15.60 14.91 -12.00
N PRO A 348 -14.60 15.66 -12.47
CA PRO A 348 -13.43 15.10 -13.13
C PRO A 348 -12.73 14.01 -12.32
N LEU A 349 -12.60 14.16 -10.99
CA LEU A 349 -12.00 13.13 -10.14
C LEU A 349 -12.85 11.85 -10.06
N LEU A 350 -14.18 11.98 -10.00
CA LEU A 350 -15.08 10.83 -10.08
C LEU A 350 -14.95 10.13 -11.44
N ALA A 351 -14.82 10.90 -12.52
CA ALA A 351 -14.64 10.38 -13.87
C ALA A 351 -13.30 9.66 -14.04
N THR A 352 -12.17 10.24 -13.61
CA THR A 352 -10.85 9.61 -13.75
C THR A 352 -10.73 8.34 -12.91
N LEU A 353 -11.30 8.29 -11.71
CA LEU A 353 -11.39 7.07 -10.90
C LEU A 353 -12.24 5.99 -11.60
N SER A 354 -13.38 6.38 -12.17
CA SER A 354 -14.25 5.45 -12.92
C SER A 354 -13.55 4.87 -14.15
N ILE A 355 -12.86 5.72 -14.92
CA ILE A 355 -12.06 5.30 -16.09
C ILE A 355 -10.94 4.36 -15.65
N PHE A 356 -10.21 4.70 -14.59
CA PHE A 356 -9.17 3.83 -14.03
C PHE A 356 -9.72 2.44 -13.70
N LEU A 357 -10.85 2.36 -13.00
CA LEU A 357 -11.49 1.10 -12.61
C LEU A 357 -11.93 0.27 -13.83
N ILE A 358 -12.49 0.91 -14.86
CA ILE A 358 -12.87 0.23 -16.11
C ILE A 358 -11.63 -0.29 -16.83
N CYS A 359 -10.59 0.54 -17.02
CA CYS A 359 -9.36 0.14 -17.71
C CYS A 359 -8.64 -1.00 -16.98
N PHE A 360 -8.55 -0.94 -15.64
CA PHE A 360 -7.94 -2.00 -14.84
C PHE A 360 -8.82 -3.26 -14.79
N GLY A 361 -10.15 -3.10 -14.80
CA GLY A 361 -11.08 -4.21 -14.96
C GLY A 361 -10.85 -4.96 -16.27
N LEU A 362 -10.69 -4.24 -17.38
CA LEU A 362 -10.32 -4.82 -18.68
C LEU A 362 -8.96 -5.51 -18.63
N TYR A 363 -7.92 -4.84 -18.10
CA TYR A 363 -6.60 -5.47 -17.92
C TYR A 363 -6.67 -6.79 -17.14
N CYS A 364 -7.53 -6.88 -16.14
CA CYS A 364 -7.66 -8.10 -15.34
C CYS A 364 -8.32 -9.27 -16.09
N VAL A 365 -9.28 -9.00 -16.98
CA VAL A 365 -10.14 -10.05 -17.59
C VAL A 365 -9.88 -10.32 -19.07
N MET A 366 -9.12 -9.46 -19.75
CA MET A 366 -8.72 -9.68 -21.12
C MET A 366 -7.26 -9.30 -21.38
N PRO A 367 -6.55 -10.03 -22.26
CA PRO A 367 -5.20 -9.67 -22.66
C PRO A 367 -5.21 -8.32 -23.40
N LEU A 368 -4.22 -7.48 -23.13
CA LEU A 368 -4.06 -6.18 -23.76
C LEU A 368 -2.91 -6.17 -24.78
N PRO A 369 -2.93 -5.25 -25.76
CA PRO A 369 -1.84 -5.11 -26.72
C PRO A 369 -0.48 -4.85 -26.03
N ALA A 370 0.57 -5.50 -26.53
CA ALA A 370 1.91 -5.43 -25.93
C ALA A 370 2.47 -3.99 -25.84
N TRP A 371 2.16 -3.13 -26.81
CA TRP A 371 2.59 -1.72 -26.78
C TRP A 371 1.99 -0.99 -25.57
N LEU A 372 0.73 -1.28 -25.22
CA LEU A 372 0.03 -0.65 -24.09
C LEU A 372 0.59 -1.16 -22.77
N LEU A 373 0.82 -2.47 -22.65
CA LEU A 373 1.40 -3.08 -21.46
C LEU A 373 2.81 -2.58 -21.18
N ARG A 374 3.64 -2.38 -22.22
CA ARG A 374 4.99 -1.81 -22.07
C ARG A 374 4.96 -0.32 -21.74
N ALA A 375 4.08 0.46 -22.36
CA ALA A 375 3.94 1.89 -22.08
C ALA A 375 3.46 2.17 -20.64
N THR A 376 2.60 1.30 -20.11
CA THR A 376 2.07 1.40 -18.74
C THR A 376 2.89 0.61 -17.71
N LEU A 377 3.91 -0.14 -18.15
CA LEU A 377 4.66 -1.12 -17.36
C LEU A 377 3.81 -2.25 -16.76
N LEU A 378 2.53 -2.39 -17.14
CA LEU A 378 1.64 -3.44 -16.65
C LEU A 378 2.13 -4.85 -17.01
N ASN A 379 3.03 -5.00 -17.98
CA ASN A 379 3.69 -6.29 -18.23
C ASN A 379 4.59 -6.75 -17.06
N LEU A 380 4.99 -5.86 -16.16
CA LEU A 380 5.74 -6.16 -14.94
C LEU A 380 4.83 -6.29 -13.70
N ALA A 381 3.55 -5.96 -13.85
CA ALA A 381 2.53 -6.19 -12.84
C ALA A 381 1.75 -7.46 -13.14
N THR A 382 0.94 -7.90 -12.18
CA THR A 382 0.05 -9.03 -12.38
C THR A 382 -1.36 -8.63 -11.97
N GLU A 383 -2.34 -9.20 -12.63
CA GLU A 383 -3.78 -8.95 -12.50
C GLU A 383 -4.22 -9.10 -11.04
N ARG A 384 -3.80 -10.19 -10.38
CA ARG A 384 -4.08 -10.43 -8.94
C ARG A 384 -3.53 -9.34 -8.01
N ARG A 385 -2.45 -8.65 -8.40
CA ARG A 385 -1.80 -7.58 -7.62
C ARG A 385 -2.38 -6.21 -7.98
N ALA A 386 -2.88 -6.05 -9.20
CA ALA A 386 -3.63 -4.88 -9.64
C ALA A 386 -4.95 -4.68 -8.88
N LEU A 387 -5.53 -5.77 -8.33
CA LEU A 387 -6.69 -5.72 -7.43
C LEU A 387 -6.50 -4.78 -6.24
N LEU A 388 -5.27 -4.59 -5.74
CA LEU A 388 -4.97 -3.62 -4.69
C LEU A 388 -5.38 -2.20 -5.11
N ALA A 389 -4.87 -1.73 -6.25
CA ALA A 389 -5.15 -0.39 -6.73
C ALA A 389 -6.63 -0.24 -7.11
N MET A 390 -7.23 -1.27 -7.70
CA MET A 390 -8.68 -1.28 -7.95
C MET A 390 -9.49 -1.16 -6.66
N GLY A 391 -9.11 -1.89 -5.61
CA GLY A 391 -9.75 -1.83 -4.30
C GLY A 391 -9.71 -0.45 -3.66
N LEU A 392 -8.53 0.18 -3.66
CA LEU A 392 -8.36 1.55 -3.17
C LEU A 392 -9.18 2.55 -4.02
N ALA A 393 -9.13 2.43 -5.35
CA ALA A 393 -9.90 3.27 -6.26
C ALA A 393 -11.42 3.13 -6.01
N ASN A 394 -11.89 1.91 -5.81
CA ASN A 394 -13.28 1.59 -5.48
C ASN A 394 -13.73 2.27 -4.17
N ILE A 395 -12.94 2.15 -3.10
CA ILE A 395 -13.26 2.78 -1.80
C ILE A 395 -13.24 4.30 -1.92
N PHE A 396 -12.24 4.85 -2.62
CA PHE A 396 -12.09 6.29 -2.80
C PHE A 396 -13.25 6.87 -3.62
N LEU A 397 -13.64 6.16 -4.70
CA LEU A 397 -14.81 6.49 -5.52
C LEU A 397 -16.10 6.50 -4.68
N CYS A 398 -16.32 5.49 -3.84
CA CYS A 398 -17.47 5.40 -2.95
C CYS A 398 -17.51 6.56 -1.94
N CYS A 399 -16.40 6.82 -1.23
CA CYS A 399 -16.30 7.91 -0.26
C CYS A 399 -16.58 9.26 -0.93
N PHE A 400 -16.05 9.47 -2.12
CA PHE A 400 -16.21 10.72 -2.84
C PHE A 400 -17.62 10.91 -3.40
N PHE A 401 -18.23 9.84 -3.92
CA PHE A 401 -19.63 9.83 -4.32
C PHE A 401 -20.55 10.18 -3.15
N LEU A 402 -20.36 9.54 -2.00
CA LEU A 402 -21.15 9.80 -0.79
C LEU A 402 -20.96 11.21 -0.23
N ASP A 403 -19.75 11.78 -0.34
CA ASP A 403 -19.48 13.15 0.11
C ASP A 403 -20.15 14.21 -0.78
N ARG A 404 -20.16 13.99 -2.10
CA ARG A 404 -20.64 14.99 -3.08
C ARG A 404 -22.13 14.90 -3.40
N TYR A 405 -22.71 13.70 -3.32
CA TYR A 405 -24.11 13.46 -3.68
C TYR A 405 -24.96 13.04 -2.49
N ARG A 406 -24.51 13.33 -1.26
CA ARG A 406 -25.39 13.31 -0.09
C ARG A 406 -26.59 14.23 -0.37
N ALA A 407 -27.79 13.67 -0.27
CA ALA A 407 -29.01 14.46 -0.32
C ALA A 407 -28.91 15.54 0.75
N SER A 408 -29.04 16.81 0.33
CA SER A 408 -29.16 17.97 1.21
C SER A 408 -30.39 17.84 2.09
#